data_AF-A0A937VYB7-F1
#
_entry.id   AF-A0A937VYB7-F1
#
_cell.length_a   1.000
_cell.length_b   1.000
_cell.length_c   1.000
_cell.angle_alpha   90.00
_cell.angle_beta   90.00
_cell.angle_gamma   90.00
#
_symmetry.space_group_name_H-M   'P 1'
#
loop_
_entity.id
_entity.type
_entity.pdbx_description
1 polymer ?
#
loop_
_entity_poly.entity_id
_entity_poly.type
_entity_poly.pdbx_seq_one_letter_code
_entity_poly.pdbx_strand_id
1 'polypeptide(L)'
;ELIFFPKNIYNLGFQFSFACTFGILLLTPSALTWISYIFPKRTEIELQQLSKIEKIAYLATSFLRNSLALTVAVQIPALPICLYHFSSFPLLSLIYNLFFPFFTGICLFTFLLACLVHIVCPMAAKMLFLFLSKITAFLLDLTNFVPNFLNFKITCVQFDLHLLVTYLGLIFLIFSMKKDNLDHLRLRQSI
;
A
#
# COMPACT_ATOMS: atom_id res chain seq x y z
N GLU A 1 -5.11 -9.81 20.83
CA GLU A 1 -4.36 -11.00 20.37
C GLU A 1 -3.06 -11.21 21.14
N LEU A 2 -2.09 -10.28 21.07
CA LEU A 2 -0.79 -10.39 21.76
C LEU A 2 -0.86 -10.55 23.29
N ILE A 3 -1.89 -9.98 23.94
CA ILE A 3 -2.09 -10.14 25.40
C ILE A 3 -2.37 -11.60 25.76
N PHE A 4 -3.14 -12.29 24.92
CA PHE A 4 -3.54 -13.69 25.16
C PHE A 4 -2.57 -14.68 24.50
N PHE A 5 -1.92 -14.30 23.40
CA PHE A 5 -0.97 -15.12 22.65
C PHE A 5 0.29 -14.32 22.29
N PRO A 6 1.21 -14.10 23.25
CA PRO A 6 2.40 -13.27 23.04
C PRO A 6 3.35 -13.85 21.98
N LYS A 7 3.32 -15.18 21.78
CA LYS A 7 4.12 -15.85 20.74
C LYS A 7 3.71 -15.47 19.31
N ASN A 8 2.55 -14.83 19.12
CA ASN A 8 2.14 -14.34 17.79
C ASN A 8 3.07 -13.24 17.26
N ILE A 9 3.92 -12.64 18.09
CA ILE A 9 4.98 -11.72 17.64
C ILE A 9 5.98 -12.38 16.68
N TYR A 10 6.14 -13.71 16.74
CA TYR A 10 7.01 -14.47 15.82
C TYR A 10 6.30 -14.90 14.54
N ASN A 11 4.99 -14.69 14.44
CA ASN A 11 4.25 -15.01 13.23
C ASN A 11 4.65 -14.03 12.11
N LEU A 12 5.09 -14.55 10.97
CA LEU A 12 5.50 -13.76 9.82
C LEU A 12 4.41 -12.79 9.36
N GLY A 13 3.18 -13.28 9.24
CA GLY A 13 2.03 -12.47 8.83
C GLY A 13 1.80 -11.30 9.78
N PHE A 14 1.89 -11.55 11.09
CA PHE A 14 1.80 -10.49 12.10
C PHE A 14 2.91 -9.44 11.94
N GLN A 15 4.17 -9.88 11.79
CA GLN A 15 5.31 -8.97 11.63
C GLN A 15 5.19 -8.10 10.39
N PHE A 16 4.86 -8.71 9.25
CA PHE A 16 4.64 -7.98 8.00
C PHE A 16 3.48 -7.01 8.09
N SER A 17 2.30 -7.46 8.56
CA SER A 17 1.13 -6.58 8.69
C SER A 17 1.41 -5.42 9.63
N PHE A 18 1.99 -5.68 10.81
CA PHE A 18 2.31 -4.64 11.78
C PHE A 18 3.31 -3.62 11.22
N ALA A 19 4.44 -4.08 10.67
CA ALA A 19 5.48 -3.20 10.15
C ALA A 19 5.02 -2.40 8.93
N CYS A 20 4.25 -3.01 8.02
CA CYS A 20 3.68 -2.32 6.87
C CYS A 20 2.65 -1.27 7.29
N THR A 21 1.72 -1.61 8.20
CA THR A 21 0.76 -0.64 8.74
C THR A 21 1.47 0.50 9.45
N PHE A 22 2.51 0.19 10.23
CA PHE A 22 3.34 1.19 10.89
C PHE A 22 4.03 2.12 9.88
N GLY A 23 4.59 1.54 8.81
CA GLY A 23 5.15 2.28 7.68
C GLY A 23 4.14 3.20 7.01
N ILE A 24 2.93 2.74 6.75
CA ILE A 24 1.86 3.58 6.18
C ILE A 24 1.59 4.79 7.09
N LEU A 25 1.41 4.57 8.40
CA LEU A 25 1.05 5.65 9.32
C LEU A 25 2.16 6.72 9.45
N LEU A 26 3.44 6.30 9.47
CA LEU A 26 4.57 7.23 9.64
C LEU A 26 5.10 7.80 8.33
N LEU A 27 5.22 6.98 7.30
CA LEU A 27 5.97 7.29 6.09
C LEU A 27 5.09 7.89 5.00
N THR A 28 3.80 7.54 4.93
CA THR A 28 2.91 8.03 3.87
C THR A 28 2.85 9.56 3.78
N PRO A 29 2.75 10.34 4.88
CA PRO A 29 2.76 11.80 4.79
C PRO A 29 4.04 12.35 4.14
N SER A 30 5.20 11.80 4.52
CA SER A 30 6.49 12.21 3.95
C SER A 30 6.65 11.75 2.50
N ALA A 31 6.22 10.53 2.18
CA ALA A 31 6.23 10.00 0.82
C ALA A 31 5.32 10.83 -0.10
N LEU A 32 4.15 11.28 0.38
CA LEU A 32 3.27 12.18 -0.35
C LEU A 32 3.94 13.53 -0.64
N THR A 33 4.65 14.13 0.33
CA THR A 33 5.41 15.36 0.07
C THR A 33 6.47 15.14 -1.01
N TRP A 34 7.23 14.04 -0.93
CA TRP A 34 8.25 13.71 -1.92
C TRP A 34 7.66 13.49 -3.32
N ILE A 35 6.59 12.71 -3.44
CA ILE A 35 5.97 12.40 -4.72
C ILE A 35 5.22 13.61 -5.28
N SER A 36 4.76 14.53 -4.42
CA SER A 36 4.13 15.77 -4.87
C SER A 36 5.06 16.70 -5.65
N TYR A 37 6.39 16.54 -5.53
CA TYR A 37 7.34 17.23 -6.42
C TYR A 37 7.24 16.75 -7.88
N ILE A 38 6.85 15.49 -8.10
CA ILE A 38 6.66 14.90 -9.43
C ILE A 38 5.19 15.06 -9.88
N PHE A 39 4.24 14.84 -8.97
CA PHE A 39 2.80 14.91 -9.23
C PHE A 39 2.15 15.96 -8.31
N PRO A 40 2.22 17.26 -8.66
CA PRO A 40 1.78 18.33 -7.78
C PRO A 40 0.29 18.24 -7.44
N LYS A 41 -0.05 18.63 -6.20
CA LYS A 41 -1.44 18.76 -5.76
C LYS A 41 -1.96 20.13 -6.19
N ARG A 42 -3.05 20.13 -6.97
CA ARG A 42 -3.78 21.33 -7.37
C ARG A 42 -4.75 21.78 -6.28
N THR A 43 -5.00 23.09 -6.20
CA THR A 43 -5.98 23.68 -5.28
C THR A 43 -7.42 23.48 -5.78
N GLU A 44 -8.41 23.64 -4.90
CA GLU A 44 -9.83 23.49 -5.28
C GLU A 44 -10.28 24.50 -6.32
N ILE A 45 -9.75 25.72 -6.27
CA ILE A 45 -10.04 26.80 -7.23
C ILE A 45 -9.52 26.42 -8.62
N GLU A 46 -8.28 25.91 -8.71
CA GLU A 46 -7.71 25.41 -9.96
C GLU A 46 -8.53 24.25 -10.53
N LEU A 47 -9.02 23.34 -9.67
CA LEU A 47 -9.80 22.17 -10.10
C LEU A 47 -11.13 22.54 -10.74
N GLN A 48 -11.77 23.62 -10.29
CA GLN A 48 -13.04 24.06 -10.86
C GLN A 48 -12.87 24.60 -12.28
N GLN A 49 -11.72 25.21 -12.59
CA GLN A 49 -11.40 25.80 -13.89
C GLN A 49 -11.01 24.76 -14.96
N LEU A 50 -10.77 23.50 -14.57
CA LEU A 50 -10.37 22.46 -15.50
C LEU A 50 -11.52 21.96 -16.39
N SER A 51 -11.17 21.66 -17.63
CA SER A 51 -12.01 20.91 -18.56
C SER A 51 -12.26 19.48 -18.06
N LYS A 52 -13.27 18.80 -18.63
CA LYS A 52 -13.63 17.42 -18.25
C LYS A 52 -12.45 16.44 -18.42
N ILE A 53 -11.67 16.60 -19.49
CA ILE A 53 -10.52 15.73 -19.79
C ILE A 53 -9.40 15.95 -18.77
N GLU A 54 -9.12 17.20 -18.43
CA GLU A 54 -8.11 17.54 -17.43
C GLU A 54 -8.51 17.06 -16.02
N LYS A 55 -9.81 17.04 -15.70
CA LYS A 55 -10.30 16.43 -14.44
C LYS A 55 -10.04 14.93 -14.40
N ILE A 56 -10.24 14.21 -15.51
CA ILE A 56 -9.93 12.78 -15.60
C ILE A 56 -8.42 12.55 -15.46
N ALA A 57 -7.59 13.34 -16.16
CA ALA A 57 -6.14 13.27 -16.04
C ALA A 57 -5.65 13.60 -14.61
N TYR A 58 -6.27 14.58 -13.95
CA TYR A 58 -6.01 14.90 -12.56
C TYR A 58 -6.39 13.74 -11.62
N LEU A 59 -7.52 13.08 -11.85
CA LEU A 59 -7.92 11.92 -11.06
C LEU A 59 -6.90 10.79 -11.19
N ALA A 60 -6.47 10.49 -12.42
CA ALA A 60 -5.47 9.45 -12.69
C ALA A 60 -4.10 9.77 -12.03
N THR A 61 -3.63 11.02 -12.16
CA THR A 61 -2.38 11.45 -11.52
C THR A 61 -2.48 11.52 -10.00
N SER A 62 -3.63 11.90 -9.45
CA SER A 62 -3.89 11.88 -8.00
C SER A 62 -3.89 10.45 -7.46
N PHE A 63 -4.51 9.51 -8.19
CA PHE A 63 -4.45 8.09 -7.88
C PHE A 63 -3.00 7.58 -7.89
N LEU A 64 -2.24 7.83 -8.97
CA LEU A 64 -0.84 7.42 -9.07
C LEU A 64 0.01 8.00 -7.94
N ARG A 65 -0.14 9.29 -7.61
CA ARG A 65 0.57 9.91 -6.48
C ARG A 65 0.30 9.17 -5.17
N ASN A 66 -0.97 8.94 -4.84
CA ASN A 66 -1.36 8.32 -3.58
C ASN A 66 -0.90 6.86 -3.52
N SER A 67 -1.08 6.11 -4.60
CA SER A 67 -0.68 4.71 -4.69
C SER A 67 0.85 4.55 -4.64
N LEU A 68 1.62 5.42 -5.31
CA LEU A 68 3.08 5.43 -5.21
C LEU A 68 3.54 5.77 -3.79
N ALA A 69 2.90 6.74 -3.13
CA ALA A 69 3.26 7.11 -1.76
C ALA A 69 3.01 5.98 -0.77
N LEU A 70 1.89 5.28 -0.93
CA LEU A 70 1.56 4.10 -0.16
C LEU A 70 2.57 2.97 -0.44
N THR A 71 2.90 2.72 -1.71
CA THR A 71 3.88 1.70 -2.10
C THR A 71 5.23 1.96 -1.45
N VAL A 72 5.74 3.18 -1.52
CA VAL A 72 7.02 3.54 -0.88
C VAL A 72 6.94 3.34 0.64
N ALA A 73 5.86 3.80 1.27
CA ALA A 73 5.66 3.69 2.72
C ALA A 73 5.61 2.24 3.22
N VAL A 74 5.02 1.33 2.45
CA VAL A 74 4.96 -0.11 2.78
C VAL A 74 6.29 -0.80 2.51
N GLN A 75 6.96 -0.45 1.41
CA GLN A 75 8.12 -1.20 0.93
C GLN A 75 9.39 -0.91 1.73
N ILE A 76 9.51 0.29 2.31
CA ILE A 76 10.61 0.64 3.21
C ILE A 76 10.72 -0.35 4.39
N PRO A 77 9.67 -0.58 5.21
CA PRO A 77 9.74 -1.57 6.28
C PRO A 77 9.63 -3.02 5.78
N ALA A 78 8.96 -3.30 4.66
CA ALA A 78 8.83 -4.67 4.15
C ALA A 78 10.15 -5.24 3.60
N LEU A 79 10.98 -4.41 2.97
CA LEU A 79 12.25 -4.82 2.39
C LEU A 79 13.17 -5.56 3.37
N PRO A 80 13.55 -4.99 4.53
CA PRO A 80 14.45 -5.68 5.47
C PRO A 80 13.81 -6.92 6.07
N ILE A 81 12.48 -6.95 6.27
CA ILE A 81 11.77 -8.12 6.80
C ILE A 81 11.78 -9.26 5.77
N CYS A 82 11.57 -8.95 4.48
CA CYS A 82 11.71 -9.92 3.39
C CYS A 82 13.13 -10.45 3.28
N LEU A 83 14.14 -9.58 3.36
CA LEU A 83 15.54 -10.02 3.32
C LEU A 83 15.90 -10.90 4.53
N TYR A 84 15.36 -10.60 5.72
CA TYR A 84 15.57 -11.41 6.92
C TYR A 84 14.95 -12.81 6.83
N HIS A 85 13.69 -12.91 6.40
CA HIS A 85 12.97 -14.20 6.40
C HIS A 85 13.15 -15.03 5.13
N PHE A 86 13.32 -14.37 3.98
CA PHE A 86 13.33 -15.03 2.68
C PHE A 86 14.65 -14.86 1.91
N SER A 87 15.65 -14.18 2.50
CA SER A 87 16.95 -13.88 1.86
C SER A 87 16.82 -13.17 0.50
N SER A 88 15.62 -12.69 0.18
CA SER A 88 15.29 -12.15 -1.13
C SER A 88 14.10 -11.21 -1.06
N PHE A 89 14.13 -10.18 -1.90
CA PHE A 89 13.06 -9.21 -2.05
C PHE A 89 12.74 -9.03 -3.54
N PRO A 90 11.53 -9.40 -4.01
CA PRO A 90 11.15 -9.27 -5.41
C PRO A 90 10.85 -7.81 -5.75
N LEU A 91 11.55 -7.23 -6.72
CA LEU A 91 11.32 -5.86 -7.16
C LEU A 91 9.95 -5.66 -7.81
N LEU A 92 9.42 -6.73 -8.40
CA LEU A 92 8.07 -6.73 -8.98
C LEU A 92 6.98 -6.44 -7.93
N SER A 93 7.26 -6.65 -6.64
CA SER A 93 6.35 -6.26 -5.55
C SER A 93 6.06 -4.75 -5.53
N LEU A 94 6.97 -3.90 -6.02
CA LEU A 94 6.72 -2.46 -6.15
C LEU A 94 5.58 -2.18 -7.12
N ILE A 95 5.59 -2.88 -8.25
CA ILE A 95 4.57 -2.74 -9.30
C ILE A 95 3.26 -3.36 -8.82
N TYR A 96 3.31 -4.55 -8.22
CA TYR A 96 2.10 -5.19 -7.69
C TYR A 96 1.44 -4.36 -6.60
N ASN A 97 2.20 -3.77 -5.68
CA ASN A 97 1.61 -2.95 -4.61
C ASN A 97 0.92 -1.66 -5.12
N LEU A 98 1.20 -1.23 -6.36
CA LEU A 98 0.51 -0.10 -6.99
C LEU A 98 -0.93 -0.43 -7.40
N PHE A 99 -1.18 -1.68 -7.82
CA PHE A 99 -2.44 -2.09 -8.45
C PHE A 99 -3.23 -3.10 -7.63
N PHE A 100 -2.54 -4.02 -6.95
CA PHE A 100 -3.16 -5.14 -6.26
C PHE A 100 -4.13 -4.68 -5.17
N PRO A 101 -3.76 -3.76 -4.25
CA PRO A 101 -4.70 -3.29 -3.23
C PRO A 101 -5.95 -2.64 -3.83
N PHE A 102 -5.81 -1.92 -4.95
CA PHE A 102 -6.91 -1.30 -5.65
C PHE A 102 -7.86 -2.34 -6.26
N PHE A 103 -7.33 -3.31 -7.01
CA PHE A 103 -8.15 -4.35 -7.63
C PHE A 103 -8.78 -5.29 -6.58
N THR A 104 -8.05 -5.65 -5.53
CA THR A 104 -8.60 -6.41 -4.39
C THR A 104 -9.72 -5.64 -3.70
N GLY A 105 -9.57 -4.32 -3.54
CA GLY A 105 -10.63 -3.45 -3.03
C GLY A 105 -11.88 -3.46 -3.90
N ILE A 106 -11.73 -3.39 -5.23
CA ILE A 106 -12.84 -3.54 -6.18
C ILE A 106 -13.49 -4.92 -6.02
N CYS A 107 -12.71 -6.00 -5.96
CA CYS A 107 -13.24 -7.35 -5.78
C CYS A 107 -14.09 -7.47 -4.51
N LEU A 108 -13.57 -6.99 -3.37
CA LEU A 108 -14.28 -7.06 -2.10
C LEU A 108 -15.56 -6.21 -2.10
N PHE A 109 -15.50 -5.00 -2.64
CA PHE A 109 -16.67 -4.13 -2.74
C PHE A 109 -17.74 -4.73 -3.66
N THR A 110 -17.34 -5.20 -4.86
CA THR A 110 -18.25 -5.84 -5.81
C THR A 110 -18.82 -7.14 -5.24
N PHE A 111 -18.05 -7.91 -4.47
CA PHE A 111 -18.54 -9.10 -3.77
C PHE A 111 -19.65 -8.75 -2.77
N LEU A 112 -19.42 -7.77 -1.89
CA LEU A 112 -20.42 -7.33 -0.93
C LEU A 112 -21.68 -6.80 -1.63
N LEU A 113 -21.50 -6.01 -2.69
CA LEU A 113 -22.61 -5.53 -3.51
C LEU A 113 -23.38 -6.69 -4.16
N ALA A 114 -22.68 -7.68 -4.71
CA ALA A 114 -23.30 -8.86 -5.33
C ALA A 114 -24.11 -9.67 -4.31
N CYS A 115 -23.61 -9.83 -3.08
CA CYS A 115 -24.36 -10.46 -1.99
C CYS A 115 -25.65 -9.70 -1.67
N LEU A 116 -25.61 -8.37 -1.57
CA LEU A 116 -26.80 -7.55 -1.31
C LEU A 116 -27.80 -7.62 -2.47
N VAL A 117 -27.32 -7.52 -3.72
CA VAL A 117 -28.16 -7.62 -4.92
C VAL A 117 -28.77 -9.01 -5.05
N HIS A 118 -28.08 -10.07 -4.60
CA HIS A 118 -28.59 -11.44 -4.69
C HIS A 118 -29.88 -11.64 -3.92
N ILE A 119 -30.04 -10.93 -2.79
CA ILE A 119 -31.25 -10.97 -1.96
C ILE A 119 -32.46 -10.43 -2.74
N VAL A 120 -32.27 -9.40 -3.58
CA VAL A 120 -33.36 -8.71 -4.30
C VAL A 120 -33.56 -9.26 -5.72
N CYS A 121 -32.47 -9.48 -6.45
CA CYS A 121 -32.46 -9.90 -7.85
C CYS A 121 -31.31 -10.90 -8.11
N PRO A 122 -31.58 -12.22 -7.95
CA PRO A 122 -30.56 -13.26 -8.11
C PRO A 122 -29.88 -13.26 -9.49
N MET A 123 -30.61 -12.91 -10.56
CA MET A 123 -30.07 -12.89 -11.91
C MET A 123 -29.05 -11.76 -12.12
N ALA A 124 -29.32 -10.56 -11.60
CA ALA A 124 -28.37 -9.45 -11.64
C ALA A 124 -27.12 -9.77 -10.83
N ALA A 125 -27.28 -10.39 -9.65
CA ALA A 125 -26.15 -10.83 -8.84
C ALA A 125 -25.29 -11.89 -9.53
N LYS A 126 -25.89 -12.82 -10.29
CA LYS A 126 -25.13 -13.80 -11.08
C LYS A 126 -24.17 -13.12 -12.07
N MET A 127 -24.59 -12.03 -12.73
CA MET A 127 -23.70 -11.27 -13.61
C MET A 127 -22.53 -10.64 -12.86
N LEU A 128 -22.79 -10.07 -11.67
CA LEU A 128 -21.74 -9.50 -10.81
C LEU A 128 -20.76 -10.57 -10.33
N PHE A 129 -21.24 -11.75 -9.91
CA PHE A 129 -20.38 -12.86 -9.52
C PHE A 129 -19.54 -13.37 -10.69
N LEU A 130 -20.10 -13.48 -11.90
CA LEU A 130 -19.32 -13.87 -13.08
C LEU A 130 -18.22 -12.87 -13.41
N PHE A 131 -18.50 -11.57 -13.30
CA PHE A 131 -17.51 -10.52 -13.47
C PHE A 131 -16.42 -10.60 -12.39
N LEU A 132 -16.83 -10.75 -11.14
CA LEU A 132 -15.91 -10.90 -10.01
C LEU A 132 -14.98 -12.10 -10.20
N SER A 133 -15.51 -13.27 -10.56
CA SER A 133 -14.73 -14.50 -10.79
C SER A 133 -13.65 -14.31 -11.85
N LYS A 134 -13.93 -13.53 -12.91
CA LYS A 134 -12.92 -13.22 -13.94
C LYS A 134 -11.79 -12.33 -13.40
N ILE A 135 -12.12 -11.29 -12.64
CA ILE A 135 -11.09 -10.42 -12.05
C ILE A 135 -10.26 -11.18 -11.03
N THR A 136 -10.89 -11.96 -10.15
CA THR A 136 -10.17 -12.74 -9.13
C THR A 136 -9.28 -13.81 -9.77
N ALA A 137 -9.75 -14.48 -10.83
CA ALA A 137 -8.93 -15.43 -11.58
C ALA A 137 -7.71 -14.74 -12.21
N PHE A 138 -7.91 -13.58 -12.86
CA PHE A 138 -6.82 -12.79 -13.41
C PHE A 138 -5.78 -12.38 -12.35
N LEU A 139 -6.23 -11.89 -11.19
CA LEU A 139 -5.32 -11.54 -10.09
C LEU A 139 -4.56 -12.76 -9.56
N LEU A 140 -5.23 -13.91 -9.45
CA LEU A 140 -4.62 -15.15 -8.99
C LEU A 140 -3.58 -15.67 -9.99
N ASP A 141 -3.89 -15.65 -11.29
CA ASP A 141 -2.95 -16.01 -12.35
C ASP A 141 -1.72 -15.11 -12.33
N LEU A 142 -1.92 -13.80 -12.15
CA LEU A 142 -0.83 -12.82 -12.04
C LEU A 142 0.08 -13.11 -10.83
N THR A 143 -0.46 -13.61 -9.71
CA THR A 143 0.35 -13.99 -8.54
C THR A 143 1.04 -15.34 -8.69
N ASN A 144 0.43 -16.28 -9.41
CA ASN A 144 0.96 -17.65 -9.54
C ASN A 144 2.00 -17.76 -10.65
N PHE A 145 1.87 -16.95 -11.71
CA PHE A 145 2.70 -17.05 -12.91
C PHE A 145 3.43 -15.73 -13.15
N VAL A 146 4.50 -15.50 -12.38
CA VAL A 146 5.40 -14.36 -12.62
C VAL A 146 6.25 -14.63 -13.86
N PRO A 147 6.23 -13.77 -14.89
CA PRO A 147 7.07 -13.95 -16.06
C PRO A 147 8.55 -13.90 -15.70
N ASN A 148 9.34 -14.85 -16.19
CA ASN A 148 10.77 -14.97 -15.87
C ASN A 148 11.58 -13.70 -16.15
N PHE A 149 11.23 -12.96 -17.22
CA PHE A 149 11.91 -11.72 -17.59
C PHE A 149 11.63 -10.54 -16.63
N LEU A 150 10.60 -10.65 -15.77
CA LEU A 150 10.28 -9.65 -14.74
C LEU A 150 10.67 -10.10 -13.34
N ASN A 151 11.31 -11.27 -13.21
CA ASN A 151 11.64 -11.88 -11.93
C ASN A 151 12.93 -11.32 -11.32
N PHE A 152 13.06 -9.99 -11.28
CA PHE A 152 14.19 -9.32 -10.65
C PHE A 152 14.04 -9.34 -9.13
N LYS A 153 15.08 -9.79 -8.44
CA LYS A 153 15.11 -9.91 -6.98
C LYS A 153 16.40 -9.31 -6.44
N ILE A 154 16.29 -8.60 -5.33
CA ILE A 154 17.44 -8.29 -4.47
C ILE A 154 17.66 -9.52 -3.61
N THR A 155 18.88 -10.07 -3.60
CA THR A 155 19.23 -11.24 -2.78
C THR A 155 20.29 -10.87 -1.74
N CYS A 156 20.23 -11.51 -0.58
CA CYS A 156 21.22 -11.39 0.47
C CYS A 156 21.47 -12.79 1.04
N VAL A 157 22.73 -13.17 1.24
CA VAL A 157 23.06 -14.52 1.75
C VAL A 157 22.52 -14.71 3.16
N GLN A 158 22.73 -13.73 4.04
CA GLN A 158 22.23 -13.75 5.40
C GLN A 158 22.02 -12.31 5.86
N PHE A 159 20.77 -11.97 6.17
CA PHE A 159 20.43 -10.67 6.71
C PHE A 159 20.38 -10.79 8.24
N ASP A 160 21.21 -10.00 8.92
CA ASP A 160 21.36 -10.10 10.37
C ASP A 160 20.16 -9.52 11.13
N LEU A 161 19.80 -10.14 12.25
CA LEU A 161 18.72 -9.67 13.12
C LEU A 161 19.04 -8.30 13.71
N HIS A 162 20.31 -8.05 14.10
CA HIS A 162 20.68 -6.75 14.65
C HIS A 162 20.52 -5.64 13.60
N LEU A 163 20.85 -5.93 12.34
CA LEU A 163 20.65 -5.00 11.23
C LEU A 163 19.16 -4.73 11.00
N LEU A 164 18.30 -5.77 11.03
CA LEU A 164 16.85 -5.62 10.92
C LEU A 164 16.29 -4.69 12.01
N VAL A 165 16.63 -4.98 13.27
CA VAL A 165 16.14 -4.21 14.42
C VAL A 165 16.66 -2.77 14.37
N THR A 166 17.94 -2.58 14.03
CA THR A 166 18.53 -1.24 13.91
C THR A 166 17.87 -0.45 12.79
N TYR A 167 17.65 -1.06 11.63
CA TYR A 167 17.00 -0.40 10.49
C TYR A 167 15.57 0.04 10.82
N LEU A 168 14.75 -0.85 11.38
CA LEU A 168 13.38 -0.54 11.77
C LEU A 168 13.33 0.48 12.92
N GLY A 169 14.25 0.38 13.89
CA GLY A 169 14.39 1.33 15.00
C GLY A 169 14.78 2.73 14.53
N LEU A 170 15.69 2.84 13.57
CA LEU A 170 16.06 4.14 12.97
C LEU A 170 14.90 4.78 12.22
N ILE A 171 14.16 4.00 11.43
CA ILE A 171 12.93 4.49 10.79
C ILE A 171 11.95 5.01 11.83
N PHE A 172 11.72 4.24 12.89
CA PHE A 172 10.84 4.65 13.98
C PHE A 172 11.27 5.99 14.58
N LEU A 173 12.55 6.12 14.95
CA LEU A 173 13.08 7.31 15.62
C LEU A 173 13.02 8.55 14.71
N ILE A 174 13.54 8.45 13.48
CA ILE A 174 13.60 9.58 12.54
C ILE A 174 12.21 10.14 12.27
N PHE A 175 11.22 9.27 12.03
CA PHE A 175 9.88 9.71 11.68
C PHE A 175 9.04 10.14 12.88
N SER A 176 9.30 9.58 14.07
CA SER A 176 8.66 10.07 15.31
C SER A 176 9.11 11.51 15.61
N MET A 177 10.42 11.79 15.54
CA MET A 177 10.94 13.16 15.75
C MET A 177 10.40 14.17 14.73
N LYS A 178 10.19 13.74 13.48
CA LYS A 178 9.62 14.61 12.43
C LYS A 178 8.15 14.92 12.67
N LYS A 179 7.39 13.97 13.22
CA LYS A 179 5.98 14.15 13.54
C LYS A 179 5.78 15.21 14.63
N ASP A 180 6.54 15.12 15.72
CA ASP A 180 6.44 16.06 16.84
C ASP A 180 6.74 17.51 16.39
N ASN A 181 7.75 17.70 15.55
CA ASN A 181 8.06 19.01 14.99
C ASN A 181 6.94 19.58 14.10
N LEU A 182 6.25 18.75 13.32
CA LEU A 182 5.13 19.17 12.47
C LEU A 182 3.90 19.56 13.30
N ASP A 183 3.61 18.83 14.37
CA ASP A 183 2.49 19.11 15.26
C ASP A 183 2.71 20.39 16.08
N HIS A 184 3.94 20.64 16.54
CA HIS A 184 4.31 21.91 17.18
C HIS A 184 4.20 23.13 16.24
N LEU A 185 4.54 22.97 14.96
CA LEU A 185 4.41 24.04 13.97
C LEU A 185 2.93 24.36 13.64
N ARG A 186 2.07 23.34 13.60
CA ARG A 186 0.62 23.51 13.38
C ARG A 186 -0.05 24.21 14.55
N LEU A 187 0.32 23.88 15.79
CA LEU A 187 -0.22 24.53 17.00
C LEU A 187 0.17 26.01 17.11
N ARG A 188 1.35 26.40 16.60
CA ARG A 188 1.77 27.81 16.55
C ARG A 188 1.09 28.65 15.48
N GLN A 189 0.55 28.02 14.42
CA GLN A 189 -0.16 28.73 13.35
C GLN A 189 -1.66 28.89 13.64
N SER A 190 -2.18 28.23 14.69
CA SER A 190 -3.57 28.29 15.13
C SER A 190 -3.82 29.20 16.34
N ILE A 191 -2.78 29.89 16.84
CA ILE A 191 -2.84 30.91 17.91
C ILE A 191 -2.49 32.25 17.27
#